data_AF-A0A455TZ31-F1
#
_entry.id   AF-A0A455TZ31-F1
#
_cell.length_a   1.000
_cell.length_b   1.000
_cell.length_c   1.000
_cell.angle_alpha   90.00
_cell.angle_beta   90.00
_cell.angle_gamma   90.00
#
_symmetry.space_group_name_H-M   'P 1'
#
loop_
_entity.id
_entity.type
_entity.pdbx_description
1 polymer ?
#
loop_
_entity_poly.entity_id
_entity_poly.type
_entity_poly.pdbx_seq_one_letter_code
_entity_poly.pdbx_strand_id
1 'polypeptide(L)'
;MIAASAGNHAQGLAMAAKLMGVKAVIVMPRITPDIKVQAVRARGAKVILKGDAFAAAAEHAQELIKEHGYTYIPPFDDIDVVAGQGTIGVEILRQHAGRLDAILCQWAAVD
;
A
#
# COMPACT_ATOMS: atom_id res chain seq x y z
N MET A 1 9.59 -6.48 -4.10
CA MET A 1 8.46 -5.58 -4.42
C MET A 1 8.75 -4.19 -3.88
N ILE A 2 8.17 -3.16 -4.50
CA ILE A 2 8.34 -1.76 -4.11
C ILE A 2 7.03 -0.97 -4.23
N ALA A 3 6.83 0.00 -3.35
CA ALA A 3 5.75 0.99 -3.46
C ALA A 3 6.19 2.35 -2.92
N ALA A 4 5.60 3.43 -3.42
CA ALA A 4 5.66 4.75 -2.80
C ALA A 4 4.39 4.97 -1.97
N SER A 5 4.53 5.07 -0.65
CA SER A 5 3.41 5.31 0.27
C SER A 5 3.93 5.61 1.66
N ALA A 6 3.29 6.56 2.35
CA ALA A 6 3.54 6.86 3.76
C ALA A 6 2.35 6.46 4.66
N GLY A 7 1.41 5.66 4.15
CA GLY A 7 0.10 5.42 4.79
C GLY A 7 -0.24 3.95 4.98
N ASN A 8 -1.53 3.64 4.89
CA ASN A 8 -2.06 2.29 5.12
C ASN A 8 -1.52 1.28 4.10
N HIS A 9 -1.40 1.67 2.82
CA HIS A 9 -0.81 0.81 1.79
C HIS A 9 0.61 0.34 2.16
N ALA A 10 1.46 1.26 2.63
CA ALA A 10 2.82 0.91 3.07
C ALA A 10 2.83 -0.12 4.21
N GLN A 11 1.92 0.03 5.19
CA GLN A 11 1.82 -0.89 6.32
C GLN A 11 1.27 -2.26 5.89
N GLY A 12 0.24 -2.28 5.04
CA GLY A 12 -0.34 -3.51 4.50
C GLY A 12 0.69 -4.29 3.67
N LEU A 13 1.40 -3.60 2.77
CA LEU A 13 2.42 -4.22 1.94
C LEU A 13 3.60 -4.74 2.76
N ALA A 14 4.07 -3.98 3.75
CA ALA A 14 5.13 -4.41 4.65
C ALA A 14 4.74 -5.68 5.43
N MET A 15 3.51 -5.72 5.95
CA MET A 15 2.98 -6.89 6.65
C MET A 15 2.87 -8.11 5.73
N ALA A 16 2.28 -7.94 4.54
CA ALA A 16 2.11 -9.03 3.57
C ALA A 16 3.47 -9.60 3.14
N ALA A 17 4.45 -8.73 2.84
CA ALA A 17 5.79 -9.15 2.47
C ALA A 17 6.48 -9.95 3.58
N LYS A 18 6.35 -9.51 4.84
CA LYS A 18 6.87 -10.24 6.00
C LYS A 18 6.23 -11.62 6.15
N LEU A 19 4.90 -11.72 5.99
CA LEU A 19 4.17 -12.99 6.08
C LEU A 19 4.58 -13.96 4.96
N MET A 20 4.85 -13.46 3.76
CA MET A 20 5.30 -14.25 2.61
C MET A 20 6.81 -14.54 2.60
N GLY A 21 7.58 -14.01 3.54
CA GLY A 21 9.04 -14.17 3.57
C GLY A 21 9.78 -13.46 2.44
N VAL A 22 9.18 -12.43 1.83
CA VAL A 22 9.75 -11.66 0.72
C VAL A 22 10.14 -10.25 1.15
N LYS A 23 11.06 -9.62 0.40
CA LYS A 23 11.52 -8.26 0.70
C LYS A 23 10.59 -7.21 0.09
N ALA A 24 10.16 -6.24 0.91
CA ALA A 24 9.47 -5.03 0.50
C ALA A 24 10.34 -3.79 0.70
N VAL A 25 10.35 -2.92 -0.31
CA VAL A 25 10.93 -1.58 -0.25
C VAL A 25 9.79 -0.56 -0.27
N ILE A 26 9.78 0.36 0.69
CA ILE A 26 8.79 1.44 0.74
C ILE A 26 9.51 2.77 0.63
N VAL A 27 9.16 3.55 -0.39
CA VAL A 27 9.68 4.92 -0.56
C VAL A 27 8.70 5.91 0.05
N MET A 28 9.19 6.80 0.89
CA MET A 28 8.40 7.83 1.56
C MET A 28 9.09 9.20 1.40
N PRO A 29 8.34 10.31 1.41
CA PRO A 29 8.91 11.65 1.54
C PRO A 29 9.75 11.79 2.81
N ARG A 30 10.80 12.61 2.79
CA ARG A 30 11.63 12.91 3.97
C ARG A 30 10.84 13.56 5.09
N ILE A 31 9.80 14.31 4.72
CA ILE A 31 8.88 14.99 5.66
C ILE A 31 7.88 14.04 6.33
N THR A 32 7.94 12.73 6.06
CA THR A 32 7.02 11.76 6.65
C THR A 32 7.24 11.69 8.16
N PRO A 33 6.19 11.86 8.99
CA PRO A 33 6.31 11.76 10.44
C PRO A 33 6.94 10.43 10.87
N ASP A 34 7.90 10.48 11.80
CA ASP A 34 8.68 9.32 12.23
C ASP A 34 7.81 8.15 12.69
N ILE A 35 6.70 8.42 13.36
CA ILE A 35 5.76 7.38 13.80
C ILE A 35 5.26 6.51 12.63
N LYS A 36 5.03 7.09 11.45
CA LYS A 36 4.60 6.36 10.24
C LYS A 36 5.76 5.55 9.64
N VAL A 37 6.96 6.13 9.64
CA VAL A 37 8.18 5.44 9.19
C VAL A 37 8.47 4.22 10.06
N GLN A 38 8.41 4.38 11.39
CA GLN A 38 8.66 3.31 12.34
C GLN A 38 7.59 2.22 12.26
N ALA A 39 6.32 2.58 12.06
CA ALA A 39 5.24 1.60 11.88
C ALA A 39 5.49 0.65 10.68
N VAL A 40 6.11 1.13 9.62
CA VAL A 40 6.45 0.33 8.43
C VAL A 40 7.73 -0.49 8.65
N ARG A 41 8.75 0.11 9.28
CA ARG A 41 9.99 -0.62 9.65
C ARG A 41 9.72 -1.76 10.63
N ALA A 42 8.87 -1.55 11.64
CA ALA A 42 8.48 -2.58 12.60
C ALA A 42 7.79 -3.78 11.93
N ARG A 43 7.16 -3.57 10.77
CA ARG A 43 6.57 -4.62 9.93
C ARG A 43 7.58 -5.30 9.00
N GLY A 44 8.86 -4.94 9.05
CA GLY A 44 9.95 -5.64 8.36
C GLY A 44 10.29 -5.12 6.97
N ALA A 45 9.68 -4.02 6.51
CA ALA A 45 10.02 -3.42 5.23
C ALA A 45 11.24 -2.49 5.31
N LYS A 46 12.02 -2.45 4.22
CA LYS A 46 13.07 -1.45 4.04
C LYS A 46 12.41 -0.12 3.66
N VAL A 47 12.59 0.90 4.50
CA VAL A 47 12.09 2.26 4.21
C VAL A 47 13.20 3.14 3.66
N ILE A 48 12.92 3.80 2.53
CA ILE A 48 13.79 4.80 1.89
C ILE A 48 13.09 6.15 1.99
N LEU A 49 13.77 7.14 2.58
CA LEU A 49 13.28 8.51 2.67
C LEU A 49 13.88 9.36 1.54
N LYS A 50 13.04 9.79 0.60
CA LYS A 50 13.46 10.57 -0.58
C LYS A 50 12.39 11.57 -0.99
N GLY A 51 12.84 12.77 -1.36
CA GLY A 51 11.98 13.85 -1.84
C GLY A 51 11.23 14.56 -0.71
N ASP A 52 10.69 15.73 -1.04
CA ASP A 52 9.97 16.59 -0.08
C ASP A 52 8.44 16.46 -0.23
N ALA A 53 7.99 15.69 -1.21
CA ALA A 53 6.59 15.41 -1.49
C ALA A 53 6.41 14.00 -2.05
N PHE A 54 5.16 13.54 -2.10
CA PHE A 54 4.81 12.21 -2.60
C PHE A 54 5.30 11.97 -4.04
N ALA A 55 5.14 12.95 -4.94
CA ALA A 55 5.55 12.84 -6.34
C ALA A 55 7.05 12.48 -6.49
N ALA A 56 7.91 13.16 -5.73
CA ALA A 56 9.36 12.89 -5.75
C ALA A 56 9.72 11.52 -5.15
N ALA A 57 8.97 11.06 -4.13
CA ALA A 57 9.12 9.70 -3.60
C ALA A 57 8.68 8.64 -4.62
N ALA A 58 7.59 8.89 -5.36
CA ALA A 58 7.08 8.02 -6.41
C ALA A 58 8.05 7.96 -7.61
N GLU A 59 8.58 9.09 -8.05
CA GLU A 59 9.61 9.15 -9.09
C GLU A 59 10.85 8.33 -8.70
N HIS A 60 11.34 8.49 -7.47
CA HIS A 60 12.47 7.69 -7.00
C HIS A 60 12.16 6.19 -6.91
N ALA A 61 10.91 5.81 -6.59
CA ALA A 61 10.51 4.41 -6.68
C ALA A 61 10.62 3.89 -8.13
N GLN A 62 10.27 4.70 -9.13
CA GLN A 62 10.45 4.34 -10.55
C GLN A 62 11.93 4.19 -10.95
N GLU A 63 12.82 5.02 -10.42
CA GLU A 63 14.27 4.85 -10.61
C GLU A 63 14.75 3.50 -10.06
N LEU A 64 14.36 3.16 -8.83
CA LEU A 64 14.74 1.90 -8.19
C LEU A 64 14.15 0.67 -8.88
N ILE A 65 12.97 0.81 -9.51
CA ILE A 65 12.39 -0.23 -10.37
C ILE A 65 13.31 -0.48 -11.57
N LYS A 66 13.76 0.58 -12.25
CA LYS A 66 14.67 0.48 -13.40
C LYS A 66 16.03 -0.10 -13.01
N GLU A 67 16.56 0.28 -11.86
CA GLU A 67 17.88 -0.16 -11.38
C GLU A 67 17.89 -1.61 -10.90
N HIS A 68 16.87 -2.03 -10.16
CA HIS A 68 16.87 -3.31 -9.45
C HIS A 68 15.85 -4.33 -9.97
N GLY A 69 15.01 -3.96 -10.94
CA GLY A 69 13.96 -4.83 -11.47
C GLY A 69 12.85 -5.15 -10.47
N TYR A 70 12.57 -4.26 -9.52
CA TYR A 70 11.50 -4.50 -8.54
C TYR A 70 10.12 -4.45 -9.17
N THR A 71 9.22 -5.35 -8.76
CA THR A 71 7.80 -5.24 -9.07
C THR A 71 7.15 -4.12 -8.26
N TYR A 72 6.55 -3.14 -8.95
CA TYR A 72 5.75 -2.10 -8.32
C TYR A 72 4.40 -2.66 -7.86
N ILE A 73 3.96 -2.32 -6.65
CA ILE A 73 2.66 -2.75 -6.12
C ILE A 73 1.77 -1.51 -5.96
N PRO A 74 0.80 -1.29 -6.87
CA PRO A 74 -0.10 -0.15 -6.83
C PRO A 74 -0.95 -0.13 -5.55
N PRO A 75 -1.35 1.06 -5.05
CA PRO A 75 -2.23 1.17 -3.90
C PRO A 75 -3.71 0.86 -4.20
N PHE A 76 -4.15 0.94 -5.47
CA PHE A 76 -5.54 0.70 -5.87
C PHE A 76 -5.74 0.30 -7.33
N ASP A 77 -4.99 0.87 -8.27
CA ASP A 77 -5.21 0.68 -9.73
C ASP A 77 -4.54 -0.60 -10.26
N ASP A 78 -5.01 -1.74 -9.75
CA ASP A 78 -4.57 -3.07 -10.14
C ASP A 78 -5.69 -4.08 -9.85
N ILE A 79 -5.89 -5.04 -10.76
CA ILE A 79 -7.01 -5.97 -10.67
C ILE A 79 -6.94 -6.88 -9.45
N ASP A 80 -5.74 -7.30 -9.03
CA ASP A 80 -5.55 -8.15 -7.88
C ASP A 80 -5.73 -7.35 -6.58
N VAL A 81 -5.30 -6.08 -6.57
CA VAL A 81 -5.56 -5.16 -5.45
C VAL A 81 -7.06 -4.93 -5.27
N VAL A 82 -7.79 -4.68 -6.37
CA VAL A 82 -9.25 -4.51 -6.37
C VAL A 82 -9.96 -5.78 -5.90
N ALA A 83 -9.57 -6.94 -6.44
CA ALA A 83 -10.13 -8.23 -6.02
C ALA A 83 -9.90 -8.48 -4.53
N GLY A 84 -8.71 -8.15 -4.02
CA GLY A 84 -8.36 -8.20 -2.60
C GLY A 84 -9.31 -7.37 -1.73
N GLN A 85 -9.59 -6.11 -2.11
CA GLN A 85 -10.54 -5.28 -1.36
C GLN A 85 -11.98 -5.82 -1.44
N GLY A 86 -12.36 -6.41 -2.57
CA GLY A 86 -13.67 -7.00 -2.80
C GLY A 86 -14.02 -8.16 -1.86
N THR A 87 -13.03 -8.78 -1.21
CA THR A 87 -13.26 -9.81 -0.19
C THR A 87 -14.12 -9.32 0.98
N ILE A 88 -14.05 -8.03 1.30
CA ILE A 88 -14.93 -7.40 2.31
C ILE A 88 -16.41 -7.56 1.92
N GLY A 89 -16.75 -7.41 0.65
CA GLY A 89 -18.11 -7.61 0.16
C GLY A 89 -18.58 -9.06 0.34
N VAL A 90 -17.69 -10.03 0.11
CA VAL A 90 -17.98 -11.46 0.35
C VAL A 90 -18.26 -11.72 1.82
N GLU A 91 -17.48 -11.12 2.73
CA GLU A 91 -17.67 -11.25 4.17
C GLU A 91 -19.00 -10.63 4.64
N ILE A 92 -19.32 -9.41 4.17
CA ILE A 92 -20.59 -8.73 4.47
C ILE A 92 -21.79 -9.59 4.04
N LEU A 93 -21.78 -10.12 2.81
CA LEU A 93 -22.87 -10.95 2.30
C LEU A 93 -23.01 -12.29 3.03
N ARG A 94 -21.92 -12.83 3.57
CA ARG A 94 -21.95 -14.06 4.39
C ARG A 94 -22.48 -13.80 5.80
N GLN A 95 -22.18 -12.65 6.38
CA GLN A 95 -22.57 -12.30 7.75
C GLN A 95 -23.97 -11.71 7.84
N HIS A 96 -24.49 -11.10 6.77
CA HIS A 96 -25.82 -10.52 6.73
C HIS A 96 -26.79 -11.41 5.94
N ALA A 97 -27.68 -12.12 6.64
CA ALA A 97 -28.64 -13.05 6.05
C ALA A 97 -29.87 -12.39 5.37
N GLY A 98 -30.02 -11.06 5.52
CA GLY A 98 -31.16 -10.31 5.04
C GLY A 98 -30.93 -9.59 3.70
N ARG A 99 -31.95 -8.85 3.25
CA ARG A 99 -31.84 -7.98 2.09
C ARG A 99 -31.05 -6.72 2.46
N LEU A 100 -30.00 -6.43 1.71
CA LEU A 100 -29.27 -5.16 1.81
C LEU A 100 -29.89 -4.14 0.86
N ASP A 101 -30.23 -2.96 1.39
CA ASP A 101 -30.71 -1.83 0.59
C ASP A 101 -29.54 -1.03 -0.01
N ALA A 102 -28.47 -0.83 0.75
CA ALA A 102 -27.30 -0.08 0.32
C ALA A 102 -26.05 -0.47 1.13
N ILE A 103 -24.88 -0.33 0.51
CA ILE A 103 -23.57 -0.35 1.16
C ILE A 103 -22.87 0.96 0.77
N LEU A 104 -22.39 1.69 1.76
CA LEU A 104 -21.62 2.93 1.55
C LEU A 104 -20.13 2.62 1.72
N CYS A 105 -19.34 2.93 0.71
CA CYS A 105 -17.89 2.74 0.71
C CYS A 105 -17.19 4.09 0.57
N GLN A 106 -16.06 4.25 1.25
CA GLN A 106 -15.22 5.42 1.09
C GLN A 106 -14.57 5.38 -0.31
N TRP A 107 -14.79 6.44 -1.09
CA TRP A 107 -14.01 6.71 -2.30
C TRP A 107 -12.95 7.76 -1.99
N ALA A 108 -11.70 7.47 -2.34
CA ALA A 108 -10.66 8.49 -2.33
C ALA A 108 -10.57 9.06 -3.75
N ALA A 109 -10.86 10.35 -3.92
CA ALA A 109 -10.60 11.03 -5.17
C ALA A 109 -9.09 10.98 -5.44
N VAL A 110 -8.75 10.58 -6.66
CA VAL A 110 -7.38 10.65 -7.17
C VAL A 110 -7.34 11.94 -7.99
N ASP A 111 -6.93 13.03 -7.34
CA ASP A 111 -6.70 14.32 -7.99
C ASP A 111 -5.36 14.31 -8.73
#